data_AF-Q092K1-F1
#
_entry.id   AF-Q092K1-F1
#
_cell.length_a   1.000
_cell.length_b   1.000
_cell.length_c   1.000
_cell.angle_alpha   90.00
_cell.angle_beta   90.00
_cell.angle_gamma   90.00
#
_symmetry.space_group_name_H-M   'P 1'
#
loop_
_entity.id
_entity.type
_entity.pdbx_description
1 polymer ?
#
loop_
_entity_poly.entity_id
_entity_poly.type
_entity_poly.pdbx_seq_one_letter_code
_entity_poly.pdbx_strand_id
1 'polypeptide(L)' 'MRNMGLGLGEFIVLAFVLLVVFSASRMGQLGNAVGKFVYSFRKASKGEDFVDVKPLPPSRRGTIDADYTDPKRD' A
#
# COMPACT_ATOMS: atom_id res chain seq x y z
N MET A 1 -14.08 41.95 17.49
CA MET A 1 -13.79 41.35 16.16
C MET A 1 -12.83 40.19 16.41
N ARG A 2 -13.30 38.93 16.41
CA ARG A 2 -12.53 37.76 16.88
C ARG A 2 -12.27 36.77 15.75
N ASN A 3 -11.38 37.10 14.82
CA ASN A 3 -10.98 36.14 13.80
C ASN A 3 -9.47 36.31 13.51
N MET A 4 -8.63 35.55 14.20
CA MET A 4 -7.25 35.31 13.79
C MET A 4 -6.93 33.84 14.05
N GLY A 5 -7.02 33.04 12.99
CA GLY A 5 -6.72 31.62 12.99
C GLY A 5 -7.98 30.76 13.08
N LEU A 6 -8.23 29.97 12.04
CA LEU A 6 -8.95 28.71 12.18
C LEU A 6 -8.19 27.92 13.25
N GLY A 7 -8.66 27.96 14.49
CA GLY A 7 -8.06 27.22 15.59
C GLY A 7 -8.28 25.72 15.40
N LEU A 8 -7.54 24.92 16.17
CA LEU A 8 -7.77 23.47 16.21
C LEU A 8 -9.23 23.13 16.53
N GLY A 9 -9.90 23.96 17.34
CA GLY A 9 -11.32 23.80 17.66
C GLY A 9 -12.24 23.88 16.45
N GLU A 10 -12.10 24.92 15.62
CA GLU A 10 -12.89 25.06 14.39
C GLU A 10 -12.62 23.93 13.39
N PHE A 11 -11.37 23.49 13.24
CA PHE A 11 -11.03 22.35 12.36
C PHE A 11 -11.67 21.03 12.82
N ILE A 12 -11.73 20.78 14.12
CA ILE A 12 -12.37 19.58 14.67
C ILE A 12 -13.88 19.60 14.39
N VAL A 13 -14.55 20.75 14.57
CA VAL A 13 -15.97 20.89 14.26
C VAL A 13 -16.22 20.68 12.77
N LEU A 14 -15.39 21.24 11.90
CA LEU A 14 -15.49 21.03 10.45
C LEU A 14 -15.29 19.55 10.08
N ALA A 15 -14.27 18.89 10.65
CA ALA A 15 -14.03 17.46 10.44
C ALA A 15 -15.19 16.60 10.93
N PHE A 16 -15.83 16.97 12.04
CA PHE A 16 -17.00 16.29 12.57
C PHE A 16 -18.20 16.39 11.63
N VAL A 17 -18.46 17.58 11.06
CA VAL A 17 -19.52 17.76 10.07
C VAL A 17 -19.29 16.89 8.84
N LEU A 18 -18.05 16.85 8.33
CA LEU A 18 -17.70 15.98 7.19
C LEU A 18 -17.89 14.50 7.53
N LEU A 19 -17.53 14.08 8.74
CA LEU A 19 -17.72 12.70 9.20
C LEU A 19 -19.21 12.31 9.25
N VAL A 20 -20.09 13.22 9.67
CA VAL A 20 -21.54 12.99 9.71
C VAL A 20 -22.11 12.87 8.27
N VAL A 21 -21.71 13.76 7.36
CA VAL A 21 -22.19 13.76 5.96
C VAL A 21 -21.70 12.52 5.21
N PHE A 22 -20.41 12.21 5.31
CA PHE A 22 -19.83 11.07 4.61
C PHE A 22 -20.10 9.73 5.33
N SER A 23 -20.50 9.77 6.61
CA SER A 23 -20.57 8.63 7.52
C SER A 23 -19.20 7.94 7.68
N ALA A 24 -18.94 7.35 8.86
CA ALA A 24 -17.66 6.71 9.16
C ALA A 24 -17.25 5.62 8.15
N SER A 25 -18.24 4.96 7.53
CA SER A 25 -18.00 3.88 6.57
C SER A 25 -17.36 4.34 5.25
N ARG A 26 -17.79 5.48 4.68
CA ARG A 26 -17.25 5.96 3.39
C ARG A 26 -15.93 6.69 3.57
N MET A 27 -15.82 7.48 4.65
CA MET A 27 -14.58 8.17 5.03
C MET A 27 -13.45 7.16 5.32
N GLY A 28 -13.77 6.05 6.01
CA GLY A 28 -12.80 4.99 6.31
C GLY A 28 -12.29 4.26 5.07
N GLN A 29 -13.15 3.97 4.08
CA GLN A 29 -12.75 3.34 2.83
C GLN A 29 -11.83 4.24 2.00
N LEU A 30 -12.16 5.53 1.89
CA LEU A 30 -11.33 6.53 1.23
C LEU A 30 -9.97 6.69 1.94
N GLY A 31 -9.98 6.79 3.27
CA GLY A 31 -8.75 6.87 4.07
C GLY A 31 -7.84 5.65 3.90
N ASN A 32 -8.41 4.44 3.81
CA ASN A 32 -7.64 3.21 3.57
C ASN A 32 -7.02 3.20 2.16
N ALA A 33 -7.77 3.60 1.13
CA ALA A 33 -7.26 3.68 -0.24
C ALA A 33 -6.14 4.74 -0.38
N VAL A 34 -6.36 5.94 0.16
CA VAL A 34 -5.37 7.02 0.18
C VAL A 34 -4.15 6.62 1.01
N GLY A 35 -4.35 5.98 2.15
CA GLY A 35 -3.26 5.49 3.01
C GLY A 35 -2.36 4.48 2.29
N LYS A 36 -2.94 3.53 1.56
CA LYS A 36 -2.18 2.58 0.71
C LYS A 36 -1.45 3.29 -0.42
N PHE A 37 -2.10 4.24 -1.09
CA PHE A 37 -1.46 5.03 -2.15
C PHE A 37 -0.27 5.83 -1.63
N VAL A 38 -0.45 6.58 -0.53
CA VAL A 38 0.60 7.36 0.11
C VAL A 38 1.71 6.45 0.65
N TYR A 39 1.39 5.27 1.16
CA TYR A 39 2.38 4.30 1.60
C TYR A 39 3.25 3.81 0.42
N SER A 40 2.63 3.38 -0.67
CA SER A 40 3.34 2.98 -1.90
C SER A 40 4.14 4.12 -2.51
N PHE A 41 3.59 5.34 -2.51
CA PHE A 41 4.27 6.55 -3.00
C PHE A 41 5.47 6.88 -2.13
N ARG A 42 5.32 6.87 -0.80
CA ARG A 42 6.42 7.10 0.16
C ARG A 42 7.51 6.05 0.03
N LYS A 43 7.15 4.78 -0.21
CA LYS A 43 8.10 3.68 -0.45
C LYS A 43 8.90 3.90 -1.73
N ALA A 44 8.22 4.22 -2.83
CA ALA A 44 8.86 4.53 -4.11
C ALA A 44 9.75 5.80 -4.03
N SER A 45 9.25 6.88 -3.41
CA SER A 45 10.00 8.15 -3.28
C SER A 45 11.22 8.06 -2.36
N LYS A 46 11.28 7.07 -1.46
CA LYS A 46 12.46 6.82 -0.62
C LYS A 46 13.58 6.07 -1.36
N GLY A 47 13.40 5.75 -2.64
CA GLY A 47 14.39 5.02 -3.41
C GLY A 47 14.50 3.54 -3.02
N GLU A 48 13.47 2.99 -2.36
CA GLU A 48 13.35 1.54 -2.11
C GLU A 48 12.82 0.84 -3.38
N ASP A 49 13.50 1.13 -4.50
CA ASP A 49 13.26 0.62 -5.85
C ASP A 49 13.85 -0.79 -6.04
N PHE A 50 13.85 -1.58 -4.97
CA PHE A 50 14.09 -3.01 -5.05
C PHE A 50 12.90 -3.69 -4.43
N VAL A 51 11.91 -3.97 -5.30
CA VAL A 51 11.07 -5.16 -5.26
C VAL A 51 11.27 -5.96 -3.97
N ASP A 52 10.38 -5.74 -2.99
CA ASP A 52 10.06 -6.80 -2.04
C ASP A 52 9.40 -7.90 -2.88
N VAL A 53 10.22 -8.64 -3.64
CA VAL A 53 9.94 -10.01 -4.00
C VAL A 53 9.87 -10.62 -2.62
N LYS A 54 8.68 -10.61 -2.02
CA LYS A 54 8.33 -11.51 -0.94
C LYS A 54 8.95 -12.82 -1.40
N PRO A 55 10.07 -13.30 -0.82
CA PRO A 55 10.74 -14.46 -1.37
C PRO A 55 9.64 -15.50 -1.43
N LEU A 56 9.30 -15.95 -2.64
CA LEU A 56 8.31 -17.00 -2.81
C LEU A 56 8.71 -18.03 -1.76
N PRO A 57 7.81 -18.41 -0.83
CA PRO A 57 8.17 -19.35 0.21
C PRO A 57 8.87 -20.48 -0.49
N PRO A 58 10.06 -20.94 -0.03
CA PRO A 58 10.86 -21.92 -0.73
C PRO A 58 10.06 -23.22 -0.75
N SER A 59 9.12 -23.30 -1.69
CA SER A 59 8.31 -24.45 -1.98
C SER A 59 9.25 -25.32 -2.78
N ARG A 60 10.01 -26.07 -1.99
CA ARG A 60 10.70 -27.29 -2.38
C ARG A 60 11.51 -27.15 -3.66
N ARG A 61 12.81 -26.90 -3.44
CA ARG A 61 13.84 -27.76 -4.02
C ARG A 61 13.46 -29.24 -3.74
N GLY A 62 12.59 -29.82 -4.56
CA GLY A 62 12.75 -31.19 -5.03
C GLY A 62 13.39 -31.04 -6.40
N THR A 63 14.61 -31.50 -6.65
CA THR A 63 14.90 -32.89 -7.05
C THR A 63 13.74 -33.51 -7.82
N ILE A 64 14.04 -33.99 -9.03
CA ILE A 64 13.27 -34.91 -9.88
C ILE A 64 12.90 -34.24 -11.23
N ASP A 65 13.78 -34.52 -12.22
CA ASP A 65 13.46 -34.83 -13.63
C ASP A 65 13.56 -33.73 -14.69
N ALA A 66 14.71 -33.71 -15.37
CA ALA A 66 14.78 -33.91 -16.83
C ALA A 66 16.25 -34.10 -17.22
N ASP A 67 16.72 -35.32 -17.01
CA ASP A 67 17.77 -35.91 -17.84
C ASP A 67 17.24 -35.97 -19.28
N TYR A 68 17.40 -34.88 -20.03
CA TYR A 68 17.27 -34.92 -21.49
C TYR A 68 18.66 -35.27 -22.02
N THR A 69 18.85 -36.56 -22.23
CA THR A 69 19.97 -37.11 -22.99
C THR A 69 20.03 -36.43 -24.35
N ASP A 70 21.19 -35.86 -24.69
CA ASP A 70 21.55 -35.55 -26.06
C ASP A 70 21.83 -36.89 -26.78
N PRO A 71 20.97 -37.37 -27.70
CA PRO A 71 21.38 -38.47 -28.54
C PRO A 71 22.44 -37.90 -29.50
N LYS A 72 23.69 -38.18 -29.15
CA LYS A 72 24.86 -38.26 -30.01
C LYS A 72 24.53 -38.14 -31.50
N ARG A 73 25.10 -37.08 -32.06
CA ARG A 73 25.70 -37.01 -33.40
C ARG A 73 26.00 -38.37 -34.04
N ASP A 74 25.45 -38.56 -35.22
CA ASP A 74 25.97 -39.37 -36.32
C ASP A 74 26.15 -38.47 -37.55
#